data_AF-A0A022XLJ3-F1
#
_entry.id   AF-A0A022XLJ3-F1
#
_cell.length_a   1.000
_cell.length_b   1.000
_cell.length_c   1.000
_cell.angle_alpha   90.00
_cell.angle_beta   90.00
_cell.angle_gamma   90.00
#
_symmetry.space_group_name_H-M   'P 1'
#
loop_
_entity.id
_entity.type
_entity.pdbx_description
1 polymer ?
#
loop_
_entity_poly.entity_id
_entity_poly.type
_entity_poly.pdbx_seq_one_letter_code
_entity_poly.pdbx_strand_id
1 'polypeptide(L)'
;MKAVQNLDRPLRSEGIVGPGGYQPNRALKLSVCRDFLKVVNHILPPEACLTPVLWHKDLHLDNIFVNPEKPTEIVGLIDWQNVHVSPLFDQVTHPAFLDYKGPKLEGLKTPCLPENFEELDEIAKKHAKELLVAQTLYKYYDLYSASMNVPAYHALRYQETLQGEIITLIGMILNDGEPALQGLLMKLSNKWDQLICSKGGPPCPLQYSAEEIDRQPELEAKWAEGIALMDDVLESLGGAIRGWDGWVSHEDYEALQQKLELVRKQFIEHLAGDDKEAAKAWARA
;
A
#
# COMPACT_ATOMS: atom_id res chain seq x y z
N MET A 1 16.13 14.98 4.36
CA MET A 1 15.69 15.89 5.45
C MET A 1 15.38 17.33 5.00
N LYS A 2 16.15 17.97 4.09
CA LYS A 2 15.86 19.35 3.64
C LYS A 2 14.46 19.53 3.03
N ALA A 3 13.94 18.53 2.29
CA ALA A 3 12.58 18.56 1.74
C ALA A 3 11.52 18.67 2.85
N VAL A 4 11.60 17.82 3.88
CA VAL A 4 10.71 17.85 5.07
C VAL A 4 10.83 19.17 5.85
N GLN A 5 12.01 19.81 5.83
CA GLN A 5 12.22 21.09 6.52
C GLN A 5 11.54 22.29 5.84
N ASN A 6 11.16 22.17 4.57
CA ASN A 6 10.57 23.27 3.81
C ASN A 6 9.11 22.99 3.41
N LEU A 7 8.51 21.91 3.92
CA LEU A 7 7.12 21.55 3.65
C LEU A 7 6.21 22.17 4.72
N ASP A 8 5.39 23.14 4.30
CA ASP A 8 4.33 23.72 5.14
C ASP A 8 3.04 22.90 5.11
N ARG A 9 2.90 21.98 4.14
CA ARG A 9 1.78 21.02 3.97
C ARG A 9 2.28 19.70 3.38
N PRO A 10 1.59 18.56 3.61
CA PRO A 10 1.87 17.31 2.91
C PRO A 10 1.82 17.52 1.39
N LEU A 11 2.73 16.88 0.64
CA LEU A 11 2.75 16.99 -0.83
C LEU A 11 1.48 16.39 -1.45
N ARG A 12 1.02 15.28 -0.87
CA ARG A 12 -0.22 14.59 -1.18
C ARG A 12 -0.66 13.86 0.08
N SER A 13 -1.87 14.09 0.57
CA SER A 13 -2.38 13.39 1.75
C SER A 13 -2.84 11.99 1.34
N GLU A 14 -2.55 10.96 2.12
CA GLU A 14 -3.02 9.57 1.88
C GLU A 14 -4.40 9.34 2.51
N GLY A 15 -4.89 10.30 3.30
CA GLY A 15 -6.23 10.32 3.85
C GLY A 15 -6.78 11.73 3.94
N ILE A 16 -8.05 11.84 4.34
CA ILE A 16 -8.68 13.13 4.63
C ILE A 16 -8.18 13.65 5.99
N VAL A 17 -7.57 14.83 5.98
CA VAL A 17 -7.06 15.51 7.18
C VAL A 17 -8.09 16.52 7.69
N GLY A 18 -8.99 16.05 8.55
CA GLY A 18 -10.11 16.83 9.07
C GLY A 18 -10.05 17.18 10.56
N PRO A 19 -11.04 17.94 11.06
CA PRO A 19 -11.23 18.21 12.48
C PRO A 19 -11.21 16.93 13.34
N GLY A 20 -10.44 16.94 14.42
CA GLY A 20 -10.32 15.78 15.34
C GLY A 20 -9.43 14.64 14.84
N GLY A 21 -9.14 14.59 13.54
CA GLY A 21 -8.26 13.61 12.90
C GLY A 21 -6.77 13.90 13.09
N TYR A 22 -5.94 13.04 12.49
CA TYR A 22 -4.49 13.20 12.53
C TYR A 22 -4.07 14.46 11.77
N GLN A 23 -3.15 15.23 12.34
CA GLN A 23 -2.60 16.43 11.72
C GLN A 23 -1.11 16.21 11.43
N PRO A 24 -0.70 16.20 10.15
CA PRO A 24 0.69 15.97 9.78
C PRO A 24 1.66 16.89 10.53
N ASN A 25 2.67 16.30 11.16
CA ASN A 25 3.56 17.00 12.07
C ASN A 25 5.01 16.92 11.59
N ARG A 26 5.57 18.08 11.23
CA ARG A 26 6.97 18.20 10.78
C ARG A 26 7.98 17.64 11.78
N ALA A 27 7.79 17.86 13.08
CA ALA A 27 8.69 17.36 14.11
C ALA A 27 8.67 15.82 14.15
N LEU A 28 7.47 15.23 14.06
CA LEU A 28 7.31 13.78 14.00
C LEU A 28 7.94 13.19 12.73
N LYS A 29 7.66 13.76 11.55
CA LYS A 29 8.29 13.36 10.29
C LYS A 29 9.82 13.34 10.38
N LEU A 30 10.41 14.41 10.92
CA LEU A 30 11.86 14.49 11.09
C LEU A 30 12.38 13.47 12.09
N SER A 31 11.65 13.20 13.17
CA SER A 31 12.01 12.16 14.15
C SER A 31 12.04 10.78 13.51
N VAL A 32 10.95 10.42 12.82
CA VAL A 32 10.79 9.14 12.10
C VAL A 32 11.87 8.97 11.03
N CYS A 33 12.18 10.01 10.24
CA CYS A 33 13.29 9.96 9.29
C CYS A 33 14.63 9.65 9.96
N ARG A 34 14.91 10.26 11.12
CA ARG A 34 16.17 10.02 11.84
C ARG A 34 16.23 8.60 12.39
N ASP A 35 15.12 8.10 12.92
CA ASP A 35 15.04 6.74 13.44
C ASP A 35 15.22 5.71 12.33
N PHE A 36 14.56 5.90 11.18
CA PHE A 36 14.80 5.08 9.99
C PHE A 36 16.27 5.05 9.58
N LEU A 37 16.95 6.22 9.54
CA LEU A 37 18.36 6.30 9.18
C LEU A 37 19.29 5.55 10.16
N LYS A 38 18.90 5.39 11.43
CA LYS A 38 19.66 4.58 12.40
C LYS A 38 19.57 3.09 12.10
N VAL A 39 18.47 2.63 11.50
CA VAL A 39 18.19 1.19 11.33
C VAL A 39 18.36 0.68 9.90
N VAL A 40 18.34 1.57 8.89
CA VAL A 40 18.28 1.19 7.47
C VAL A 40 19.31 0.12 7.08
N ASN A 41 20.58 0.29 7.48
CA ASN A 41 21.66 -0.64 7.12
C ASN A 41 21.52 -2.03 7.77
N HIS A 42 20.64 -2.20 8.75
CA HIS A 42 20.38 -3.46 9.44
C HIS A 42 19.11 -4.16 8.94
N ILE A 43 18.25 -3.45 8.23
CA ILE A 43 16.97 -3.98 7.77
C ILE A 43 16.96 -4.29 6.27
N LEU A 44 17.97 -3.90 5.50
CA LEU A 44 18.07 -4.21 4.07
C LEU A 44 18.03 -5.72 3.78
N PRO A 45 17.50 -6.13 2.61
CA PRO A 45 17.47 -7.53 2.21
C PRO A 45 18.87 -8.07 1.85
N PRO A 46 18.99 -9.40 1.64
CA PRO A 46 20.22 -10.01 1.13
C PRO A 46 20.70 -9.36 -0.18
N GLU A 47 22.02 -9.42 -0.40
CA GLU A 47 22.70 -8.75 -1.53
C GLU A 47 22.10 -9.09 -2.90
N ALA A 48 21.64 -10.33 -3.10
CA ALA A 48 20.99 -10.74 -4.35
C ALA A 48 19.77 -9.87 -4.71
N CYS A 49 19.05 -9.35 -3.72
CA CYS A 49 17.88 -8.49 -3.90
C CYS A 49 18.24 -7.01 -4.10
N LEU A 50 19.49 -6.60 -3.82
CA LEU A 50 19.97 -5.22 -3.99
C LEU A 50 20.33 -4.89 -5.44
N THR A 51 20.35 -5.89 -6.32
CA THR A 51 20.71 -5.76 -7.73
C THR A 51 19.81 -4.73 -8.43
N PRO A 52 20.37 -3.71 -9.09
CA PRO A 52 19.60 -2.79 -9.92
C PRO A 52 19.02 -3.51 -11.13
N VAL A 53 17.71 -3.42 -11.34
CA VAL A 53 17.00 -4.09 -12.44
C VAL A 53 16.06 -3.13 -13.14
N LEU A 54 15.61 -3.52 -14.34
CA LEU A 54 14.46 -2.93 -15.00
C LEU A 54 13.26 -3.85 -14.74
N TRP A 55 12.21 -3.36 -14.08
CA TRP A 55 11.02 -4.16 -13.75
C TRP A 55 9.72 -3.48 -14.22
N HIS A 56 8.89 -4.20 -14.97
CA HIS A 56 7.63 -3.66 -15.51
C HIS A 56 6.54 -3.63 -14.43
N LYS A 57 6.45 -2.53 -13.68
CA LYS A 57 5.50 -2.38 -12.55
C LYS A 57 4.03 -2.37 -12.97
N ASP A 58 3.71 -1.98 -14.20
CA ASP A 58 2.32 -1.81 -14.67
C ASP A 58 1.87 -2.89 -15.66
N LEU A 59 2.20 -4.15 -15.36
CA LEU A 59 1.93 -5.26 -16.27
C LEU A 59 0.48 -5.75 -16.11
N HIS A 60 -0.47 -5.04 -16.72
CA HIS A 60 -1.88 -5.47 -16.89
C HIS A 60 -2.12 -6.08 -18.28
N LEU A 61 -3.31 -6.67 -18.50
CA LEU A 61 -3.61 -7.42 -19.74
C LEU A 61 -3.55 -6.55 -21.01
N ASP A 62 -3.93 -5.27 -20.95
CA ASP A 62 -3.86 -4.38 -22.12
C ASP A 62 -2.41 -4.06 -22.56
N ASN A 63 -1.44 -4.29 -21.67
CA ASN A 63 -0.01 -4.13 -21.96
C ASN A 63 0.64 -5.40 -22.52
N ILE A 64 -0.14 -6.46 -22.79
CA ILE A 64 0.33 -7.76 -23.28
C ILE A 64 -0.29 -8.06 -24.65
N PHE A 65 0.54 -8.13 -25.68
CA PHE A 65 0.13 -8.61 -27.00
C PHE A 65 0.33 -10.12 -27.11
N VAL A 66 -0.68 -10.83 -27.60
CA VAL A 66 -0.63 -12.26 -27.87
C VAL A 66 -0.85 -12.56 -29.35
N ASN A 67 -0.35 -13.70 -29.81
CA ASN A 67 -0.57 -14.17 -31.17
C ASN A 67 -2.07 -14.51 -31.38
N PRO A 68 -2.77 -13.90 -32.35
CA PRO A 68 -4.19 -14.16 -32.58
C PRO A 68 -4.47 -15.61 -33.03
N GLU A 69 -3.51 -16.26 -33.70
CA GLU A 69 -3.62 -17.66 -34.12
C GLU A 69 -3.25 -18.63 -32.98
N LYS A 70 -2.46 -18.16 -31.99
CA LYS A 70 -2.02 -18.94 -30.83
C LYS A 70 -1.99 -18.07 -29.55
N PRO A 71 -3.14 -17.82 -28.90
CA PRO A 71 -3.25 -16.86 -27.79
C PRO A 71 -2.44 -17.16 -26.53
N THR A 72 -1.79 -18.33 -26.45
CA THR A 72 -0.85 -18.69 -25.38
C THR A 72 0.58 -18.16 -25.63
N GLU A 73 0.85 -17.61 -26.80
CA GLU A 73 2.14 -17.03 -27.17
C GLU A 73 2.09 -15.51 -27.01
N ILE A 74 2.91 -14.99 -26.09
CA ILE A 74 3.14 -13.55 -25.92
C ILE A 74 4.08 -13.08 -27.03
N VAL A 75 3.64 -12.10 -27.82
CA VAL A 75 4.39 -11.53 -28.95
C VAL A 75 4.96 -10.15 -28.66
N GLY A 76 4.50 -9.49 -27.58
CA GLY A 76 5.03 -8.19 -27.19
C GLY A 76 4.53 -7.73 -25.83
N LEU A 77 5.39 -6.98 -25.14
CA LEU A 77 5.06 -6.24 -23.92
C LEU A 77 5.33 -4.75 -24.22
N ILE A 78 4.35 -3.88 -23.98
CA ILE A 78 4.45 -2.44 -24.25
C ILE A 78 4.52 -1.65 -22.94
N ASP A 79 4.40 -0.32 -23.02
CA ASP A 79 4.24 0.58 -21.87
C ASP A 79 5.48 0.73 -20.94
N TRP A 80 6.67 0.53 -21.51
CA TRP A 80 7.94 0.62 -20.78
C TRP A 80 8.39 2.04 -20.43
N GLN A 81 7.71 3.10 -20.90
CA GLN A 81 8.22 4.48 -20.82
C GLN A 81 8.34 5.04 -19.39
N ASN A 82 7.63 4.47 -18.42
CA ASN A 82 7.70 4.88 -17.01
C ASN A 82 8.60 3.98 -16.15
N VAL A 83 9.26 3.00 -16.77
CA VAL A 83 10.14 2.09 -16.05
C VAL A 83 11.50 2.74 -15.81
N HIS A 84 12.06 2.54 -14.62
CA HIS A 84 13.36 3.06 -14.21
C HIS A 84 14.20 1.94 -13.59
N VAL A 85 15.51 2.15 -13.52
CA VAL A 85 16.42 1.22 -12.86
C VAL A 85 16.45 1.52 -11.36
N SER A 86 16.09 0.55 -10.52
CA SER A 86 16.17 0.60 -9.05
C SER A 86 16.46 -0.81 -8.50
N PRO A 87 16.83 -0.97 -7.22
CA PRO A 87 17.04 -2.29 -6.63
C PRO A 87 15.81 -3.20 -6.75
N LEU A 88 16.04 -4.49 -6.99
CA LEU A 88 14.98 -5.49 -7.18
C LEU A 88 13.97 -5.52 -6.03
N PHE A 89 14.42 -5.42 -4.77
CA PHE A 89 13.53 -5.44 -3.60
C PHE A 89 12.52 -4.29 -3.54
N ASP A 90 12.85 -3.16 -4.17
CA ASP A 90 12.03 -1.95 -4.19
C ASP A 90 11.05 -1.95 -5.38
N GLN A 91 11.32 -2.79 -6.40
CA GLN A 91 10.54 -2.79 -7.62
C GLN A 91 9.68 -4.00 -7.87
N VAL A 92 10.09 -5.17 -7.36
CA VAL A 92 9.39 -6.42 -7.63
C VAL A 92 7.95 -6.31 -7.12
N THR A 93 7.00 -6.77 -7.92
CA THR A 93 5.59 -6.86 -7.58
C THR A 93 5.01 -8.06 -8.31
N HIS A 94 3.91 -8.60 -7.80
CA HIS A 94 3.06 -9.45 -8.63
C HIS A 94 2.51 -8.62 -9.79
N PRO A 95 2.53 -9.12 -11.04
CA PRO A 95 1.93 -8.45 -12.17
C PRO A 95 0.48 -8.06 -11.92
N ALA A 96 0.06 -6.87 -12.36
CA ALA A 96 -1.29 -6.35 -12.13
C ALA A 96 -2.39 -7.27 -12.68
N PHE A 97 -2.12 -8.01 -13.78
CA PHE A 97 -3.08 -8.99 -14.30
C PHE A 97 -3.34 -10.20 -13.38
N LEU A 98 -2.51 -10.42 -12.36
CA LEU A 98 -2.72 -11.45 -11.33
C LEU A 98 -3.43 -10.91 -10.10
N ASP A 99 -3.69 -9.61 -10.02
CA ASP A 99 -4.38 -9.05 -8.87
C ASP A 99 -5.85 -9.50 -8.82
N TYR A 100 -6.37 -9.64 -7.60
CA TYR A 100 -7.70 -10.16 -7.36
C TYR A 100 -8.26 -9.62 -6.05
N LYS A 101 -9.59 -9.43 -6.02
CA LYS A 101 -10.33 -9.07 -4.81
C LYS A 101 -10.56 -10.30 -3.96
N GLY A 102 -10.08 -10.28 -2.73
CA GLY A 102 -10.27 -11.37 -1.76
C GLY A 102 -9.04 -11.59 -0.88
N PRO A 103 -9.11 -12.58 0.03
CA PRO A 103 -8.02 -12.85 0.95
C PRO A 103 -6.75 -13.28 0.19
N LYS A 104 -5.63 -12.64 0.52
CA LYS A 104 -4.30 -13.07 0.09
C LYS A 104 -3.89 -14.28 0.93
N LEU A 105 -3.46 -15.35 0.24
CA LEU A 105 -3.00 -16.57 0.90
C LEU A 105 -1.55 -16.41 1.34
N GLU A 106 -1.29 -16.65 2.63
CA GLU A 106 0.06 -16.60 3.18
C GLU A 106 0.93 -17.76 2.71
N GLY A 107 2.21 -17.47 2.42
CA GLY A 107 3.22 -18.48 2.12
C GLY A 107 2.82 -19.40 0.96
N LEU A 108 3.02 -20.71 1.15
CA LEU A 108 2.74 -21.74 0.14
C LEU A 108 1.44 -22.50 0.41
N LYS A 109 0.48 -21.88 1.12
CA LYS A 109 -0.84 -22.48 1.35
C LYS A 109 -1.53 -22.72 -0.01
N THR A 110 -2.02 -23.94 -0.20
CA THR A 110 -2.77 -24.32 -1.41
C THR A 110 -4.15 -23.68 -1.38
N PRO A 111 -4.56 -22.95 -2.43
CA PRO A 111 -5.93 -22.45 -2.56
C PRO A 111 -6.94 -23.61 -2.53
N CYS A 112 -8.03 -23.45 -1.79
CA CYS A 112 -9.09 -24.44 -1.67
C CYS A 112 -10.47 -23.76 -1.59
N LEU A 113 -11.50 -24.50 -2.01
CA LEU A 113 -12.88 -24.07 -1.83
C LEU A 113 -13.23 -24.00 -0.33
N PRO A 114 -14.18 -23.14 0.07
CA PRO A 114 -14.65 -23.08 1.45
C PRO A 114 -15.31 -24.40 1.87
N GLU A 115 -15.23 -24.75 3.15
CA GLU A 115 -15.75 -26.03 3.66
C GLU A 115 -17.26 -26.19 3.43
N ASN A 116 -18.01 -25.09 3.50
CA ASN A 116 -19.45 -25.04 3.27
C ASN A 116 -19.83 -24.83 1.79
N PHE A 117 -18.90 -25.06 0.84
CA PHE A 117 -19.11 -24.77 -0.58
C PHE A 117 -20.41 -25.37 -1.14
N GLU A 118 -20.75 -26.60 -0.77
CA GLU A 118 -21.96 -27.27 -1.27
C GLU A 118 -23.27 -26.63 -0.80
N GLU A 119 -23.24 -25.94 0.35
CA GLU A 119 -24.37 -25.26 0.98
C GLU A 119 -24.59 -23.84 0.43
N LEU A 120 -23.62 -23.31 -0.33
CA LEU A 120 -23.71 -21.99 -0.95
C LEU A 120 -24.74 -21.97 -2.08
N ASP A 121 -25.34 -20.79 -2.32
CA ASP A 121 -26.13 -20.56 -3.53
C ASP A 121 -25.24 -20.54 -4.80
N GLU A 122 -25.85 -20.63 -5.97
CA GLU A 122 -25.13 -20.73 -7.24
C GLU A 122 -24.24 -19.50 -7.55
N ILE A 123 -24.64 -18.31 -7.08
CA ILE A 123 -23.86 -17.08 -7.28
C ILE A 123 -22.60 -17.13 -6.40
N ALA A 124 -22.76 -17.46 -5.12
CA ALA A 124 -21.67 -17.64 -4.19
C ALA A 124 -20.73 -18.79 -4.61
N LYS A 125 -21.26 -19.90 -5.12
CA LYS A 125 -20.47 -20.99 -5.71
C LYS A 125 -19.64 -20.52 -6.90
N LYS A 126 -20.22 -19.71 -7.78
CA LYS A 126 -19.50 -19.12 -8.92
C LYS A 126 -18.36 -18.22 -8.44
N HIS A 127 -18.62 -17.31 -7.51
CA HIS A 127 -17.58 -16.43 -6.96
C HIS A 127 -16.47 -17.21 -6.25
N ALA A 128 -16.80 -18.25 -5.48
CA ALA A 128 -15.82 -19.09 -4.82
C ALA A 128 -14.91 -19.82 -5.82
N LYS A 129 -15.45 -20.29 -6.95
CA LYS A 129 -14.68 -20.89 -8.04
C LYS A 129 -13.77 -19.86 -8.74
N GLU A 130 -14.27 -18.67 -9.01
CA GLU A 130 -13.49 -17.58 -9.63
C GLU A 130 -12.33 -17.15 -8.71
N LEU A 131 -12.59 -16.99 -7.41
CA LEU A 131 -11.56 -16.69 -6.41
C LEU A 131 -10.51 -17.80 -6.33
N LEU A 132 -10.94 -19.07 -6.35
CA LEU A 132 -10.02 -20.21 -6.35
C LEU A 132 -9.06 -20.15 -7.55
N VAL A 133 -9.57 -19.87 -8.76
CA VAL A 133 -8.74 -19.74 -9.96
C VAL A 133 -7.76 -18.58 -9.81
N ALA A 134 -8.22 -17.41 -9.36
CA ALA A 134 -7.36 -16.24 -9.18
C ALA A 134 -6.23 -16.50 -8.16
N GLN A 135 -6.57 -17.07 -6.99
CA GLN A 135 -5.59 -17.47 -5.98
C GLN A 135 -4.60 -18.51 -6.50
N THR A 136 -5.06 -19.45 -7.33
CA THR A 136 -4.21 -20.47 -7.96
C THR A 136 -3.20 -19.85 -8.92
N LEU A 137 -3.62 -18.93 -9.78
CA LEU A 137 -2.73 -18.23 -10.69
C LEU A 137 -1.69 -17.38 -9.93
N TYR A 138 -2.13 -16.67 -8.90
CA TYR A 138 -1.24 -15.90 -8.03
C TYR A 138 -0.19 -16.80 -7.36
N LYS A 139 -0.59 -17.98 -6.86
CA LYS A 139 0.35 -18.95 -6.27
C LYS A 139 1.26 -19.63 -7.28
N TYR A 140 0.80 -19.85 -8.51
CA TYR A 140 1.69 -20.31 -9.57
C TYR A 140 2.81 -19.31 -9.82
N TYR A 141 2.52 -18.01 -9.82
CA TYR A 141 3.56 -17.01 -9.95
C TYR A 141 4.60 -17.08 -8.83
N ASP A 142 4.19 -17.28 -7.57
CA ASP A 142 5.11 -17.51 -6.46
C ASP A 142 6.00 -18.75 -6.69
N LEU A 143 5.41 -19.87 -7.13
CA LEU A 143 6.12 -21.13 -7.38
C LEU A 143 7.09 -21.04 -8.57
N TYR A 144 6.67 -20.42 -9.67
CA TYR A 144 7.52 -20.20 -10.85
C TYR A 144 8.64 -19.20 -10.56
N SER A 145 8.37 -18.16 -9.77
CA SER A 145 9.41 -17.26 -9.29
C SER A 145 10.42 -18.01 -8.45
N ALA A 146 9.98 -18.86 -7.51
CA ALA A 146 10.87 -19.66 -6.69
C ALA A 146 11.73 -20.66 -7.50
N SER A 147 11.23 -21.16 -8.63
CA SER A 147 11.95 -22.15 -9.45
C SER A 147 12.82 -21.54 -10.55
N MET A 148 12.42 -20.39 -11.11
CA MET A 148 13.08 -19.78 -12.27
C MET A 148 13.78 -18.45 -11.97
N ASN A 149 13.35 -17.72 -10.93
CA ASN A 149 13.88 -16.41 -10.58
C ASN A 149 13.96 -16.24 -9.06
N VAL A 150 14.86 -17.01 -8.45
CA VAL A 150 15.07 -17.06 -6.99
C VAL A 150 15.28 -15.65 -6.38
N PRO A 151 16.06 -14.72 -6.98
CA PRO A 151 16.16 -13.36 -6.47
C PRO A 151 14.82 -12.62 -6.41
N ALA A 152 13.98 -12.71 -7.44
CA ALA A 152 12.66 -12.07 -7.43
C ALA A 152 11.74 -12.69 -6.37
N TYR A 153 11.78 -14.02 -6.21
CA TYR A 153 11.05 -14.69 -5.13
C TYR A 153 11.47 -14.20 -3.75
N HIS A 154 12.77 -14.11 -3.47
CA HIS A 154 13.26 -13.59 -2.19
C HIS A 154 12.90 -12.13 -1.98
N ALA A 155 12.93 -11.31 -3.02
CA ALA A 155 12.52 -9.91 -2.96
C ALA A 155 11.02 -9.76 -2.66
N LEU A 156 10.15 -10.56 -3.27
CA LEU A 156 8.71 -10.61 -2.96
C LEU A 156 8.47 -11.03 -1.51
N ARG A 157 9.15 -12.09 -1.04
CA ARG A 157 9.04 -12.54 0.36
C ARG A 157 9.57 -11.50 1.34
N TYR A 158 10.61 -10.75 0.96
CA TYR A 158 11.16 -9.69 1.80
C TYR A 158 10.15 -8.56 2.00
N GLN A 159 9.39 -8.17 0.96
CA GLN A 159 8.35 -7.14 1.07
C GLN A 159 7.24 -7.50 2.08
N GLU A 160 6.98 -8.78 2.31
CA GLU A 160 6.02 -9.27 3.32
C GLU A 160 6.59 -9.26 4.75
N THR A 161 7.87 -8.94 4.94
CA THR A 161 8.49 -8.83 6.26
C THR A 161 8.30 -7.44 6.87
N LEU A 162 8.44 -7.33 8.20
CA LEU A 162 8.43 -6.04 8.88
C LEU A 162 9.50 -5.07 8.31
N GLN A 163 10.67 -5.60 7.95
CA GLN A 163 11.74 -4.81 7.33
C GLN A 163 11.33 -4.29 5.95
N GLY A 164 10.71 -5.15 5.13
CA GLY A 164 10.18 -4.78 3.82
C GLY A 164 9.10 -3.71 3.92
N GLU A 165 8.16 -3.88 4.84
CA GLU A 165 7.09 -2.92 5.10
C GLU A 165 7.63 -1.53 5.47
N ILE A 166 8.63 -1.46 6.36
CA ILE A 166 9.32 -0.21 6.75
C ILE A 166 9.99 0.45 5.54
N ILE A 167 10.65 -0.34 4.69
CA ILE A 167 11.31 0.15 3.48
C ILE A 167 10.30 0.65 2.45
N THR A 168 9.13 0.03 2.33
CA THR A 168 8.07 0.49 1.43
C THR A 168 7.46 1.81 1.95
N LEU A 169 7.10 1.87 3.24
CA LEU A 169 6.41 3.03 3.81
C LEU A 169 7.30 4.28 3.95
N ILE A 170 8.63 4.17 3.91
CA ILE A 170 9.49 5.37 3.97
C ILE A 170 9.21 6.34 2.81
N GLY A 171 8.75 5.84 1.65
CA GLY A 171 8.35 6.67 0.52
C GLY A 171 7.20 7.63 0.87
N MET A 172 6.34 7.26 1.82
CA MET A 172 5.16 8.01 2.24
C MET A 172 5.48 9.09 3.29
N ILE A 173 6.73 9.21 3.75
CA ILE A 173 7.09 10.14 4.81
C ILE A 173 6.91 11.63 4.42
N LEU A 174 6.95 11.93 3.12
CA LEU A 174 6.71 13.28 2.59
C LEU A 174 5.21 13.64 2.52
N ASN A 175 4.35 12.65 2.65
CA ASN A 175 2.89 12.75 2.61
C ASN A 175 2.36 12.93 4.04
N ASP A 176 1.78 11.90 4.64
CA ASP A 176 1.30 11.87 6.03
C ASP A 176 1.59 10.54 6.74
N GLY A 177 2.45 9.68 6.17
CA GLY A 177 2.71 8.33 6.66
C GLY A 177 3.60 8.21 7.91
N GLU A 178 3.94 9.32 8.57
CA GLU A 178 4.78 9.29 9.78
C GLU A 178 4.19 8.49 10.96
N PRO A 179 2.86 8.48 11.24
CA PRO A 179 2.33 7.69 12.36
C PRO A 179 2.48 6.19 12.14
N ALA A 180 2.17 5.71 10.93
CA ALA A 180 2.31 4.32 10.53
C ALA A 180 3.77 3.87 10.59
N LEU A 181 4.68 4.66 9.99
CA LEU A 181 6.09 4.34 9.99
C LEU A 181 6.70 4.37 11.40
N GLN A 182 6.27 5.29 12.27
CA GLN A 182 6.66 5.28 13.69
C GLN A 182 6.22 3.98 14.37
N GLY A 183 4.99 3.53 14.15
CA GLY A 183 4.46 2.27 14.69
C GLY A 183 5.30 1.07 14.26
N LEU A 184 5.65 0.99 12.98
CA LEU A 184 6.52 -0.07 12.48
C LEU A 184 7.94 -0.01 13.07
N LEU A 185 8.51 1.18 13.24
CA LEU A 185 9.83 1.35 13.88
C LEU A 185 9.81 0.97 15.37
N MET A 186 8.73 1.26 16.09
CA MET A 186 8.53 0.79 17.47
C MET A 186 8.40 -0.73 17.53
N LYS A 187 7.63 -1.32 16.61
CA LYS A 187 7.51 -2.79 16.47
C LYS A 187 8.85 -3.43 16.11
N LEU A 188 9.65 -2.78 15.27
CA LEU A 188 11.01 -3.20 14.93
C LEU A 188 11.91 -3.15 16.18
N SER A 189 11.85 -2.07 16.96
CA SER A 189 12.61 -1.94 18.21
C SER A 189 12.30 -3.09 19.17
N ASN A 190 11.01 -3.42 19.35
CA ASN A 190 10.57 -4.53 20.20
C ASN A 190 11.06 -5.91 19.70
N LYS A 191 11.21 -6.08 18.38
CA LYS A 191 11.69 -7.32 17.75
C LYS A 191 13.19 -7.31 17.43
N TRP A 192 13.91 -6.24 17.77
CA TRP A 192 15.28 -6.00 17.33
C TRP A 192 16.22 -7.12 17.74
N ASP A 193 16.11 -7.57 19.00
CA ASP A 193 16.98 -8.64 19.51
C ASP A 193 16.83 -9.94 18.72
N GLN A 194 15.59 -10.29 18.35
CA GLN A 194 15.30 -11.49 17.58
C GLN A 194 15.77 -11.37 16.13
N LEU A 195 15.62 -10.19 15.53
CA LEU A 195 15.88 -9.98 14.10
C LEU A 195 17.36 -9.69 13.81
N ILE A 196 18.05 -8.98 14.71
CA ILE A 196 19.37 -8.37 14.50
C ILE A 196 20.40 -8.85 15.53
N CYS A 197 20.20 -8.62 16.84
CA CYS A 197 21.21 -8.94 17.86
C CYS A 197 21.55 -10.44 17.90
N SER A 198 20.54 -11.31 17.83
CA SER A 198 20.70 -12.77 17.85
C SER A 198 21.56 -13.29 16.70
N LYS A 199 21.70 -12.50 15.63
CA LYS A 199 22.51 -12.80 14.44
C LYS A 199 23.89 -12.11 14.47
N GLY A 200 24.30 -11.58 15.61
CA GLY A 200 25.57 -10.88 15.80
C GLY A 200 25.53 -9.38 15.45
N GLY A 201 24.34 -8.80 15.30
CA GLY A 201 24.17 -7.37 15.06
C GLY A 201 24.30 -6.50 16.33
N PRO A 202 24.33 -5.16 16.18
CA PRO A 202 24.44 -4.23 17.30
C PRO A 202 23.15 -4.15 18.13
N PRO A 203 23.20 -3.61 19.37
CA PRO A 203 22.01 -3.33 20.16
C PRO A 203 21.07 -2.32 19.45
N CYS A 204 19.79 -2.34 19.82
CA CYS A 204 18.79 -1.47 19.20
C CYS A 204 19.16 0.01 19.37
N PRO A 205 19.29 0.79 18.28
CA PRO A 205 19.61 2.21 18.36
C PRO A 205 18.37 3.09 18.59
N LEU A 206 17.17 2.50 18.59
CA LEU A 206 15.91 3.20 18.79
C LEU A 206 15.56 3.22 20.27
N GLN A 207 15.16 4.39 20.77
CA GLN A 207 14.75 4.61 22.14
C GLN A 207 13.50 5.48 22.11
N TYR A 208 12.43 4.98 22.71
CA TYR A 208 11.15 5.67 22.83
C TYR A 208 10.83 5.84 24.32
N SER A 209 10.34 7.02 24.68
CA SER A 209 9.81 7.30 26.01
C SER A 209 8.46 6.60 26.20
N ALA A 210 8.06 6.41 27.46
CA ALA A 210 6.74 5.85 27.79
C ALA A 210 5.60 6.68 27.18
N GLU A 211 5.73 8.00 27.20
CA GLU A 211 4.74 8.92 26.59
C GLU A 211 4.62 8.72 25.07
N GLU A 212 5.74 8.54 24.35
CA GLU A 212 5.71 8.27 22.91
C GLU A 212 5.04 6.93 22.60
N ILE A 213 5.33 5.90 23.39
CA ILE A 213 4.72 4.57 23.25
C ILE A 213 3.21 4.63 23.49
N ASP A 214 2.78 5.32 24.56
CA ASP A 214 1.38 5.43 24.93
C ASP A 214 0.57 6.25 23.91
N ARG A 215 1.20 7.27 23.29
CA ARG A 215 0.55 8.16 22.31
C ARG A 215 0.46 7.57 20.90
N GLN A 216 1.38 6.69 20.52
CA GLN A 216 1.49 6.21 19.15
C GLN A 216 0.22 5.50 18.63
N PRO A 217 -0.45 4.62 19.39
CA PRO A 217 -1.67 3.94 18.90
C PRO A 217 -2.80 4.91 18.56
N GLU A 218 -2.97 5.98 19.33
CA GLU A 218 -3.99 7.01 19.06
C GLU A 218 -3.66 7.78 17.78
N LEU A 219 -2.39 8.13 17.55
CA LEU A 219 -1.95 8.82 16.35
C LEU A 219 -2.16 7.97 15.09
N GLU A 220 -1.80 6.70 15.15
CA GLU A 220 -1.99 5.76 14.04
C GLU A 220 -3.47 5.51 13.75
N ALA A 221 -4.30 5.34 14.78
CA ALA A 221 -5.75 5.18 14.62
C ALA A 221 -6.39 6.39 13.93
N LYS A 222 -6.03 7.62 14.33
CA LYS A 222 -6.53 8.85 13.70
C LYS A 222 -6.07 9.01 12.25
N TRP A 223 -4.87 8.54 11.92
CA TRP A 223 -4.38 8.53 10.54
C TRP A 223 -5.12 7.50 9.69
N ALA A 224 -5.29 6.28 10.22
CA ALA A 224 -6.05 5.22 9.55
C ALA A 224 -7.52 5.58 9.33
N GLU A 225 -8.16 6.30 10.26
CA GLU A 225 -9.50 6.84 10.09
C GLU A 225 -9.57 7.82 8.90
N GLY A 226 -8.57 8.70 8.76
CA GLY A 226 -8.49 9.61 7.62
C GLY A 226 -8.37 8.88 6.28
N ILE A 227 -7.63 7.77 6.22
CA ILE A 227 -7.54 6.92 5.04
C ILE A 227 -8.90 6.28 4.74
N ALA A 228 -9.55 5.69 5.74
CA ALA A 228 -10.86 5.06 5.56
C ALA A 228 -11.91 6.06 5.04
N LEU A 229 -11.91 7.30 5.55
CA LEU A 229 -12.78 8.36 5.03
C LEU A 229 -12.50 8.69 3.56
N MET A 230 -11.24 8.66 3.12
CA MET A 230 -10.90 8.85 1.71
C MET A 230 -11.41 7.70 0.85
N ASP A 231 -11.22 6.45 1.31
CA ASP A 231 -11.70 5.26 0.62
C ASP A 231 -13.23 5.28 0.46
N ASP A 232 -13.97 5.66 1.50
CA ASP A 232 -15.43 5.81 1.46
C ASP A 232 -15.88 6.86 0.41
N VAL A 233 -15.15 7.97 0.30
CA VAL A 233 -15.41 9.02 -0.71
C VAL A 233 -15.14 8.48 -2.11
N LEU A 234 -14.01 7.79 -2.31
CA LEU A 234 -13.66 7.20 -3.60
C LEU A 234 -14.66 6.12 -4.03
N GLU A 235 -15.09 5.26 -3.10
CA GLU A 235 -16.12 4.25 -3.36
C GLU A 235 -17.45 4.92 -3.73
N SER A 236 -17.85 5.95 -2.98
CA SER A 236 -19.06 6.74 -3.28
C SER A 236 -19.00 7.35 -4.68
N LEU A 237 -17.81 7.77 -5.15
CA LEU A 237 -17.60 8.32 -6.49
C LEU A 237 -17.64 7.26 -7.60
N GLY A 238 -17.66 5.97 -7.27
CA GLY A 238 -17.68 4.86 -8.25
C GLY A 238 -16.41 4.01 -8.23
N GLY A 239 -15.61 4.13 -7.17
CA GLY A 239 -14.35 3.43 -6.97
C GLY A 239 -13.15 4.09 -7.66
N ALA A 240 -11.96 3.57 -7.37
CA ALA A 240 -10.68 4.05 -7.91
C ALA A 240 -10.44 3.63 -9.39
N ILE A 241 -11.49 3.52 -10.22
CA ILE A 241 -11.40 3.02 -11.60
C ILE A 241 -10.42 3.85 -12.46
N ARG A 242 -10.07 5.08 -12.03
CA ARG A 242 -9.10 5.95 -12.71
C ARG A 242 -7.99 6.50 -11.78
N GLY A 243 -7.74 5.79 -10.66
CA GLY A 243 -6.67 6.08 -9.72
C GLY A 243 -6.87 7.31 -8.82
N TRP A 244 -5.90 7.52 -7.92
CA TRP A 244 -5.83 8.61 -6.95
C TRP A 244 -5.73 10.01 -7.54
N ASP A 245 -5.43 10.11 -8.85
CA ASP A 245 -5.13 11.35 -9.56
C ASP A 245 -6.39 12.09 -10.05
N GLY A 246 -7.57 11.48 -9.94
CA GLY A 246 -8.84 12.13 -10.29
C GLY A 246 -9.06 12.33 -11.79
N TRP A 247 -8.32 11.60 -12.64
CA TRP A 247 -8.54 11.64 -14.09
C TRP A 247 -9.93 11.13 -14.42
N VAL A 248 -10.66 11.87 -15.26
CA VAL A 248 -11.97 11.48 -15.76
C VAL A 248 -12.01 11.67 -17.28
N SER A 249 -12.80 10.87 -17.98
CA SER A 249 -12.98 11.09 -19.42
C SER A 249 -13.70 12.42 -19.64
N HIS A 250 -13.53 13.00 -20.83
CA HIS A 250 -14.29 14.18 -21.20
C HIS A 250 -15.80 13.95 -21.14
N GLU A 251 -16.24 12.74 -21.52
CA GLU A 251 -17.66 12.33 -21.54
C GLU A 251 -18.25 12.22 -20.13
N ASP A 252 -17.46 11.74 -19.15
CA ASP A 252 -17.91 11.54 -17.78
C ASP A 252 -17.71 12.78 -16.89
N TYR A 253 -16.97 13.81 -17.36
CA TYR A 253 -16.51 14.93 -16.55
C TYR A 253 -17.66 15.66 -15.84
N GLU A 254 -18.69 16.07 -16.58
CA GLU A 254 -19.82 16.82 -16.01
C GLU A 254 -20.61 15.99 -14.99
N ALA A 255 -20.84 14.71 -15.30
CA ALA A 255 -21.58 13.80 -14.43
C ALA A 255 -20.82 13.53 -13.12
N LEU A 256 -19.51 13.29 -13.20
CA LEU A 256 -18.67 13.06 -12.04
C LEU A 256 -18.46 14.32 -11.21
N GLN A 257 -18.40 15.51 -11.85
CA GLN A 257 -18.34 16.77 -11.13
C GLN A 257 -19.61 16.99 -10.29
N GLN A 258 -20.79 16.74 -10.85
CA GLN A 258 -22.05 16.83 -10.10
C GLN A 258 -22.12 15.81 -8.97
N LYS A 259 -21.65 14.58 -9.21
CA LYS A 259 -21.57 13.53 -8.21
C LYS A 259 -20.61 13.91 -7.08
N LEU A 260 -19.46 14.52 -7.39
CA LEU A 260 -18.49 15.00 -6.42
C LEU A 260 -19.09 16.05 -5.48
N GLU A 261 -19.82 17.02 -6.02
CA GLU A 261 -20.50 18.03 -5.19
C GLU A 261 -21.54 17.40 -4.25
N LEU A 262 -22.28 16.39 -4.74
CA LEU A 262 -23.23 15.64 -3.92
C LEU A 262 -22.53 14.86 -2.80
N VAL A 263 -21.49 14.08 -3.13
CA VAL A 263 -20.72 13.28 -2.17
C VAL A 263 -20.06 14.19 -1.14
N ARG A 264 -19.47 15.32 -1.56
CA ARG A 264 -18.88 16.31 -0.65
C ARG A 264 -19.91 16.85 0.35
N LYS A 265 -21.11 17.19 -0.12
CA LYS A 265 -22.18 17.67 0.75
C LYS A 265 -22.60 16.61 1.76
N GLN A 266 -22.85 15.38 1.31
CA GLN A 266 -23.24 14.25 2.18
C GLN A 266 -22.16 13.93 3.21
N PHE A 267 -20.89 13.97 2.81
CA PHE A 267 -19.74 13.77 3.68
C PHE A 267 -19.70 14.81 4.82
N ILE A 268 -19.84 16.10 4.48
CA ILE A 268 -19.85 17.18 5.48
C ILE A 268 -21.06 17.04 6.40
N GLU A 269 -22.25 16.77 5.87
CA GLU A 269 -23.47 16.57 6.65
C GLU A 269 -23.33 15.40 7.63
N HIS A 270 -22.70 14.30 7.19
CA HIS A 270 -22.47 13.13 8.03
C HIS A 270 -21.51 13.43 9.20
N LEU A 271 -20.39 14.11 8.93
CA LEU A 271 -19.34 14.33 9.93
C LEU A 271 -19.57 15.55 10.82
N ALA A 272 -20.28 16.57 10.34
CA ALA A 272 -20.57 17.78 11.11
C ALA A 272 -21.96 17.76 11.77
N GLY A 273 -22.90 16.97 11.26
CA GLY A 273 -24.30 17.04 11.66
C GLY A 273 -24.84 18.46 11.54
N ASP A 274 -25.48 18.96 12.61
CA ASP A 274 -26.03 20.31 12.68
C ASP A 274 -25.02 21.39 13.13
N ASP A 275 -23.77 21.03 13.44
CA ASP A 275 -22.74 21.98 13.88
C ASP A 275 -22.18 22.77 12.69
N LYS A 276 -22.55 24.06 12.63
CA LYS A 276 -22.12 24.98 11.56
C LYS A 276 -20.62 25.27 11.55
N GLU A 277 -19.95 25.25 12.70
CA GLU A 277 -18.51 25.48 12.75
C GLU A 277 -17.75 24.21 12.35
N ALA A 278 -18.22 23.04 12.77
CA ALA A 278 -17.69 21.77 12.28
C ALA A 278 -17.89 21.63 10.76
N ALA A 279 -19.06 22.00 10.23
CA ALA A 279 -19.34 21.94 8.80
C ALA A 279 -18.41 22.86 8.00
N LYS A 280 -18.14 24.08 8.50
CA LYS A 280 -17.15 24.99 7.90
C LYS A 280 -15.73 24.42 7.95
N ALA A 281 -15.37 23.74 9.03
CA ALA A 281 -14.05 23.17 9.20
C ALA A 281 -13.85 21.98 8.24
N TRP A 282 -14.82 21.07 8.15
CA TRP A 282 -14.82 19.96 7.18
C TRP A 282 -14.91 20.42 5.73
N ALA A 283 -15.60 21.53 5.43
CA ALA A 283 -15.64 22.08 4.08
C ALA A 283 -14.29 22.65 3.61
N ARG A 284 -13.42 23.04 4.55
CA ARG A 284 -12.08 23.60 4.29
C ARG A 284 -10.99 22.52 4.26
N ALA A 285 -11.19 21.43 4.99
CA ALA A 285 -10.36 20.23 4.93
C ALA A 285 -10.46 19.62 3.52
#